data_AF-S6CZE0-F1
#
_entry.id   AF-S6CZE0-F1
#
_cell.length_a   1.000
_cell.length_b   1.000
_cell.length_c   1.000
_cell.angle_alpha   90.00
_cell.angle_beta   90.00
_cell.angle_gamma   90.00
#
_symmetry.space_group_name_H-M   'P 1'
#
loop_
_entity.id
_entity.type
_entity.pdbx_description
1 polymer ?
#
loop_
_entity_poly.entity_id
_entity_poly.type
_entity_poly.pdbx_seq_one_letter_code
_entity_poly.pdbx_strand_id
1 'polypeptide(L)' 'MLEDAIGSVVAVDLKDGEVLEGELSGYDQHLNLVLSADEDTTIIRGDNVVSIHL' A
#
# COMPACT_ATOMS: atom_id res chain seq x y z
N MET A 1 -4.62 0.21 -13.27
CA MET A 1 -3.51 -0.66 -12.84
C MET A 1 -2.86 -0.02 -11.62
N LEU A 2 -1.98 -0.71 -10.89
CA LEU A 2 -1.40 -0.13 -9.66
C LEU A 2 -0.50 1.08 -9.98
N GLU A 3 0.08 1.12 -11.18
CA GLU A 3 0.76 2.30 -11.74
C GLU A 3 -0.11 3.57 -11.75
N ASP A 4 -1.43 3.43 -12.00
CA ASP A 4 -2.35 4.56 -12.03
C ASP A 4 -2.71 5.06 -10.61
N ALA A 5 -2.44 4.24 -9.58
CA ALA A 5 -2.68 4.56 -8.19
C ALA A 5 -1.49 5.28 -7.52
N ILE A 6 -0.33 5.37 -8.19
CA ILE A 6 0.83 6.09 -7.66
C ILE A 6 0.46 7.56 -7.40
N GLY A 7 0.78 8.05 -6.20
CA GLY A 7 0.45 9.39 -5.74
C GLY A 7 -1.00 9.58 -5.29
N SER A 8 -1.80 8.51 -5.24
CA SER A 8 -3.15 8.53 -4.69
C SER A 8 -3.15 7.87 -3.30
N VAL A 9 -4.08 8.30 -2.45
CA VAL A 9 -4.36 7.61 -1.18
C VAL A 9 -5.03 6.29 -1.48
N VAL A 10 -4.54 5.22 -0.86
CA VAL A 10 -5.08 3.86 -0.96
C VAL A 10 -5.33 3.29 0.43
N ALA A 11 -6.28 2.37 0.53
CA ALA A 11 -6.46 1.51 1.70
C ALA A 11 -6.00 0.09 1.37
N VAL A 12 -5.22 -0.52 2.25
CA VAL A 12 -4.62 -1.85 2.06
C VAL A 12 -5.07 -2.79 3.17
N ASP A 13 -5.78 -3.85 2.80
CA ASP A 13 -6.15 -4.91 3.74
C ASP A 13 -4.99 -5.89 3.91
N LEU A 14 -4.65 -6.18 5.16
CA LEU A 14 -3.58 -7.12 5.54
C LEU A 14 -4.14 -8.45 6.02
N LYS A 15 -3.30 -9.49 5.96
CA LYS A 15 -3.66 -10.86 6.35
C LYS A 15 -4.08 -11.04 7.81
N ASP A 16 -3.60 -10.17 8.70
CA ASP A 16 -3.96 -10.16 10.12
C ASP A 16 -5.26 -9.40 10.41
N GLY A 17 -5.88 -8.82 9.38
CA GLY A 17 -7.12 -8.05 9.47
C GLY A 17 -6.91 -6.57 9.75
N GLU A 18 -5.67 -6.09 9.82
CA GLU A 18 -5.38 -4.66 9.86
C GLU A 18 -5.63 -4.01 8.48
N VAL A 19 -6.04 -2.74 8.50
CA VAL A 19 -6.17 -1.90 7.30
C VAL A 19 -5.23 -0.71 7.45
N LEU A 20 -4.33 -0.53 6.49
CA LEU A 20 -3.43 0.62 6.43
C LEU A 20 -3.84 1.57 5.32
N GLU A 21 -3.91 2.85 5.63
CA GLU A 21 -4.22 3.91 4.68
C GLU A 21 -3.00 4.82 4.49
N GLY A 22 -2.74 5.23 3.24
CA GLY A 22 -1.67 6.16 2.92
C GLY A 22 -1.52 6.40 1.42
N GLU A 23 -0.73 7.41 1.05
CA GLU A 23 -0.39 7.68 -0.34
C GLU A 23 0.53 6.59 -0.88
N LEU A 24 0.15 5.92 -1.97
CA LEU A 24 0.98 4.93 -2.63
C LEU A 24 2.13 5.61 -3.38
N SER A 25 3.33 5.59 -2.80
CA SER A 25 4.51 6.22 -3.40
C SER A 25 5.34 5.25 -4.25
N GLY A 26 5.14 3.95 -4.12
CA GLY A 26 5.80 2.94 -4.95
C GLY A 26 5.36 1.51 -4.69
N TYR A 27 5.67 0.64 -5.63
CA TYR A 27 5.52 -0.81 -5.50
C TYR A 27 6.53 -1.57 -6.37
N ASP A 28 6.69 -2.87 -6.12
CA ASP A 28 7.50 -3.76 -6.96
C ASP A 28 6.69 -4.95 -7.51
N GLN A 29 7.36 -5.82 -8.27
CA GLN A 29 6.75 -7.02 -8.88
C GLN A 29 6.25 -8.06 -7.86
N HIS A 30 6.71 -7.98 -6.61
CA HIS A 30 6.26 -8.84 -5.52
C HIS A 30 5.07 -8.24 -4.77
N LEU A 31 4.60 -7.05 -5.18
CA LEU A 31 3.60 -6.23 -4.51
C LEU A 31 4.03 -5.75 -3.12
N ASN A 32 5.34 -5.61 -2.88
CA ASN A 32 5.78 -4.80 -1.75
C ASN A 32 5.34 -3.35 -2.03
N LEU A 33 4.69 -2.71 -1.06
CA LEU A 33 4.13 -1.36 -1.20
C LEU A 33 4.90 -0.39 -0.31
N VAL A 34 5.05 0.84 -0.80
CA VAL A 34 5.51 1.97 -0.01
C VAL A 34 4.34 2.93 0.14
N LEU A 35 3.88 3.11 1.37
CA LEU A 35 2.84 4.08 1.72
C LEU A 35 3.45 5.23 2.51
N SER A 36 3.00 6.45 2.21
CA SER A 36 3.34 7.64 2.97
C SER A 36 2.08 8.17 3.68
N ALA A 37 2.20 8.40 4.98
CA ALA A 37 1.14 9.00 5.80
C ALA A 37 1.78 10.05 6.71
N ASP A 38 1.40 11.31 6.50
CA ASP A 38 2.01 12.47 7.15
C ASP A 38 3.55 12.50 6.99
N GLU A 39 4.31 12.41 8.10
CA GLU A 39 5.79 12.38 8.09
C GLU A 39 6.36 10.95 8.10
N ASP A 40 5.49 9.93 8.16
CA ASP A 40 5.87 8.53 8.24
C ASP A 40 5.84 7.84 6.88
N THR A 41 6.79 6.92 6.67
CA THR A 41 6.82 6.03 5.52
C THR A 41 6.75 4.59 5.99
N THR A 42 5.77 3.85 5.48
CA THR A 42 5.51 2.46 5.82
C THR A 42 5.79 1.57 4.61
N ILE A 43 6.51 0.46 4.83
CA ILE A 43 6.74 -0.56 3.82
C ILE A 43 5.91 -1.79 4.18
N ILE A 44 5.00 -2.17 3.29
CA ILE A 44 4.16 -3.38 3.42
C ILE A 44 4.77 -4.46 2.52
N ARG A 45 4.98 -5.66 3.07
CA ARG A 45 5.42 -6.80 2.25
C ARG A 45 4.26 -7.34 1.42
N GLY A 46 4.50 -7.63 0.14
CA GLY A 46 3.43 -8.06 -0.76
C GLY A 46 2.82 -9.40 -0.43
N ASP A 47 3.54 -10.28 0.27
CA ASP A 47 2.98 -11.51 0.80
C ASP A 47 2.05 -11.29 2.01
N ASN A 48 1.99 -10.09 2.58
CA ASN A 48 1.03 -9.73 3.63
C ASN A 48 -0.21 -8.99 3.10
N VAL A 49 -0.23 -8.59 1.82
CA VAL A 49 -1.34 -7.85 1.20
C VAL A 49 -2.46 -8.82 0.80
N VAL A 50 -3.70 -8.44 1.08
CA VAL A 50 -4.92 -9.15 0.65
C VAL A 50 -5.62 -8.41 -0.48
N SER A 51 -5.88 -7.12 -0.30
CA SER A 51 -6.52 -6.24 -1.29
C SER A 51 -6.03 -4.80 -1.17
N ILE A 52 -6.20 -4.03 -2.26
CA ILE A 52 -5.88 -2.61 -2.33
C ILE A 52 -7.11 -1.89 -2.89
N HIS A 53 -7.52 -0.82 -2.22
CA HIS A 53 -8.68 0.00 -2.54
C HIS A 53 -8.26 1.46 -2.76
N LEU A 54 -8.93 2.13 -3.71
CA LEU A 54 -8.80 3.57 -4.00
C LEU A 54 -9.97 4.34 -3.37
#